data_AF-A0A6A3BSJ2-F1
#
_entry.id   AF-A0A6A3BSJ2-F1
#
_cell.length_a   1.000
_cell.length_b   1.000
_cell.length_c   1.000
_cell.angle_alpha   90.00
_cell.angle_beta   90.00
_cell.angle_gamma   90.00
#
_symmetry.space_group_name_H-M   'P 1'
#
loop_
_entity.id
_entity.type
_entity.pdbx_description
1 polymer ?
#
loop_
_entity_poly.entity_id
_entity_poly.type
_entity_poly.pdbx_seq_one_letter_code
_entity_poly.pdbx_strand_id
1 'polypeptide(L)'
;MYGMGFDHSFGLWFIARWLKPDIMIESGAFKGHSTWVLRQAMPDTPVIWVTPRHPEKYLKKGPAYVDENCTYFAGKDCVESWLSSCFEDNYDTGTGDHYSLRQICDQFYIRGGGHSCFRDSDEARIRSKRKKFWEKAVDVNELCGPHEAWWGGRGEMRDNFNHSKTIISYGEHFQNSRFVESILDVYWELPPTAGPSLTHQTRYDPGRAPRPIVEDGWYRLFQRIGFR
;
A
#
# COMPACT_ATOMS: atom_id res chain seq x y z
N MET A 1 -12.69 -8.87 -3.57
CA MET A 1 -12.90 -7.46 -3.14
C MET A 1 -11.62 -6.66 -3.36
N TYR A 2 -11.72 -5.52 -4.05
CA TYR A 2 -10.62 -4.60 -4.37
C TYR A 2 -10.94 -3.23 -3.76
N GLY A 3 -9.92 -2.50 -3.30
CA GLY A 3 -10.07 -1.21 -2.63
C GLY A 3 -9.77 -1.26 -1.13
N MET A 4 -9.65 -0.07 -0.56
CA MET A 4 -9.37 0.19 0.85
C MET A 4 -10.44 -0.43 1.77
N GLY A 5 -10.00 -1.19 2.78
CA GLY A 5 -10.88 -1.74 3.81
C GLY A 5 -11.26 -0.70 4.86
N PHE A 6 -12.24 -1.02 5.71
CA PHE A 6 -12.71 -0.10 6.76
C PHE A 6 -11.57 0.44 7.64
N ASP A 7 -10.68 -0.44 8.10
CA ASP A 7 -9.54 -0.10 8.95
C ASP A 7 -8.64 0.98 8.32
N HIS A 8 -8.37 0.83 7.03
CA HIS A 8 -7.54 1.77 6.27
C HIS A 8 -8.27 3.08 6.02
N SER A 9 -9.57 3.02 5.71
CA SER A 9 -10.39 4.23 5.50
C SER A 9 -10.52 5.06 6.78
N PHE A 10 -10.75 4.43 7.93
CA PHE A 10 -10.79 5.14 9.21
C PHE A 10 -9.43 5.75 9.56
N GLY A 11 -8.35 4.96 9.36
CA GLY A 11 -6.99 5.44 9.59
C GLY A 11 -6.64 6.66 8.74
N LEU A 12 -6.91 6.58 7.43
CA LEU A 12 -6.67 7.67 6.48
C LEU A 12 -7.44 8.93 6.88
N TRP A 13 -8.73 8.78 7.20
CA TRP A 13 -9.56 9.88 7.69
C TRP A 13 -8.97 10.52 8.95
N PHE A 14 -8.60 9.71 9.94
CA PHE A 14 -8.07 10.20 11.21
C PHE A 14 -6.76 10.97 11.04
N ILE A 15 -5.81 10.43 10.27
CA ILE A 15 -4.51 11.08 10.04
C ILE A 15 -4.68 12.39 9.27
N ALA A 16 -5.51 12.41 8.23
CA ALA A 16 -5.77 13.64 7.48
C ALA A 16 -6.33 14.75 8.39
N ARG A 17 -7.25 14.40 9.30
CA ARG A 17 -7.82 15.33 10.30
C ARG A 17 -6.79 15.81 11.33
N TRP A 18 -5.86 14.93 11.71
CA TRP A 18 -4.88 15.21 12.75
C TRP A 18 -3.72 16.06 12.23
N LEU A 19 -3.08 15.63 11.13
CA LEU A 19 -1.93 16.30 10.55
C LEU A 19 -2.33 17.59 9.82
N LYS A 20 -3.53 17.63 9.22
CA LYS A 20 -4.05 18.77 8.43
C LYS A 20 -3.03 19.23 7.36
N PRO A 21 -2.65 18.33 6.43
CA PRO A 21 -1.68 18.68 5.40
C PRO A 21 -2.20 19.81 4.50
N ASP A 22 -1.28 20.65 4.03
CA ASP A 22 -1.58 21.70 3.03
C ASP A 22 -1.86 21.10 1.64
N ILE A 23 -1.35 19.89 1.37
CA ILE A 23 -1.57 19.13 0.15
C ILE A 23 -1.56 17.63 0.45
N MET A 24 -2.46 16.86 -0.15
CA MET A 24 -2.51 15.40 -0.02
C MET A 24 -2.18 14.75 -1.35
N ILE A 25 -1.27 13.78 -1.36
CA ILE A 25 -0.87 13.06 -2.56
C ILE A 25 -1.09 11.57 -2.34
N GLU A 26 -1.78 10.91 -3.28
CA GLU A 26 -2.07 9.48 -3.17
C GLU A 26 -1.73 8.74 -4.47
N SER A 27 -1.06 7.61 -4.30
CA SER A 27 -0.75 6.67 -5.37
C SER A 27 -1.92 5.69 -5.52
N GLY A 28 -2.58 5.71 -6.67
CA GLY A 28 -3.67 4.79 -7.01
C GLY A 28 -5.07 5.25 -6.58
N ALA A 29 -5.77 5.97 -7.47
CA ALA A 29 -7.15 6.41 -7.20
C ALA A 29 -8.20 5.30 -7.31
N PHE A 30 -7.97 4.30 -8.16
CA PHE A 30 -8.92 3.25 -8.53
C PHE A 30 -10.36 3.77 -8.76
N LYS A 31 -11.32 3.40 -7.90
CA LYS A 31 -12.73 3.84 -7.95
C LYS A 31 -13.04 5.06 -7.08
N GLY A 32 -12.01 5.70 -6.50
CA GLY A 32 -12.13 6.94 -5.73
C GLY A 32 -12.66 6.79 -4.30
N HIS A 33 -12.59 5.59 -3.69
CA HIS A 33 -13.05 5.41 -2.31
C HIS A 33 -12.22 6.25 -1.32
N SER A 34 -10.89 6.18 -1.41
CA SER A 34 -9.99 6.98 -0.58
C SER A 34 -10.12 8.47 -0.87
N THR A 35 -10.35 8.86 -2.13
CA THR A 35 -10.70 10.25 -2.49
C THR A 35 -11.93 10.74 -1.72
N TRP A 36 -13.00 9.95 -1.68
CA TRP A 36 -14.20 10.30 -0.93
C TRP A 36 -13.90 10.44 0.57
N VAL A 37 -13.13 9.51 1.14
CA VAL A 37 -12.71 9.54 2.56
C VAL A 37 -11.92 10.81 2.88
N LEU A 38 -10.93 11.15 2.06
CA LEU A 38 -10.11 12.36 2.21
C LEU A 38 -10.96 13.63 2.12
N ARG A 39 -11.95 13.66 1.22
CA ARG A 39 -12.90 14.78 1.14
C ARG A 39 -13.84 14.87 2.32
N GLN A 40 -14.21 13.75 2.96
CA GLN A 40 -14.93 13.79 4.24
C GLN A 40 -14.05 14.30 5.38
N ALA A 41 -12.74 14.07 5.33
CA ALA A 41 -11.80 14.53 6.36
C ALA A 41 -11.46 16.03 6.21
N MET A 42 -11.07 16.42 5.00
CA MET A 42 -10.48 17.71 4.66
C MET A 42 -11.04 18.19 3.31
N PRO A 43 -12.27 18.78 3.30
CA PRO A 43 -13.00 19.08 2.07
C PRO A 43 -12.26 19.99 1.09
N ASP A 44 -11.57 21.01 1.60
CA ASP A 44 -10.97 22.09 0.80
C ASP A 44 -9.49 21.88 0.47
N THR A 45 -8.84 20.88 1.07
CA THR A 45 -7.41 20.64 0.88
C THR A 45 -7.15 20.11 -0.55
N PRO A 46 -6.17 20.66 -1.28
CA PRO A 46 -5.77 20.12 -2.58
C PRO A 46 -5.37 18.64 -2.49
N VAL A 47 -5.87 17.83 -3.43
CA VAL A 47 -5.52 16.40 -3.54
C VAL A 47 -4.97 16.11 -4.92
N ILE A 48 -3.81 15.47 -4.96
CA ILE A 48 -3.16 15.00 -6.18
C ILE A 48 -3.19 13.47 -6.21
N TRP A 49 -3.60 12.92 -7.33
CA TRP A 49 -3.59 11.48 -7.59
C TRP A 49 -2.56 11.14 -8.64
N VAL A 50 -1.72 10.16 -8.35
CA VAL A 50 -0.84 9.52 -9.32
C VAL A 50 -1.42 8.14 -9.59
N THR A 51 -2.02 7.93 -10.76
CA THR A 51 -2.81 6.71 -11.04
C THR A 51 -2.61 6.21 -12.46
N PRO A 52 -2.54 4.89 -12.72
CA PRO A 52 -2.42 4.37 -14.10
C PRO A 52 -3.67 4.69 -14.93
N ARG A 53 -4.82 4.86 -14.26
CA ARG A 53 -6.12 4.99 -14.91
C ARG A 53 -6.98 6.00 -14.17
N HIS A 54 -7.48 6.98 -14.94
CA HIS A 54 -8.42 7.98 -14.42
C HIS A 54 -9.71 7.32 -13.87
N PRO A 55 -10.20 7.71 -12.69
CA PRO A 55 -11.32 7.05 -12.02
C PRO A 55 -12.64 7.11 -12.80
N GLU A 56 -12.85 8.13 -13.63
CA GLU A 56 -14.02 8.22 -14.54
C GLU A 56 -14.17 7.01 -15.45
N LYS A 57 -13.06 6.36 -15.83
CA LYS A 57 -13.12 5.17 -16.69
C LYS A 57 -13.82 4.00 -16.01
N TYR A 58 -14.01 4.03 -14.69
CA TYR A 58 -14.74 3.02 -13.94
C TYR A 58 -16.24 3.33 -13.82
N LEU A 59 -16.69 4.57 -14.03
CA LEU A 59 -18.12 4.95 -14.02
C LEU A 59 -18.93 4.12 -15.04
N LYS A 60 -18.33 3.77 -16.18
CA LYS A 60 -18.95 2.92 -17.22
C LYS A 60 -19.15 1.46 -16.78
N LYS A 61 -18.45 1.01 -15.74
CA LYS A 61 -18.45 -0.38 -15.25
C LYS A 61 -19.15 -0.54 -13.90
N GLY A 62 -19.59 0.55 -13.28
CA GLY A 62 -20.21 0.55 -11.96
C GLY A 62 -19.94 1.84 -11.18
N PRO A 63 -20.31 1.89 -9.89
CA PRO A 63 -20.12 3.08 -9.09
C PRO A 63 -18.62 3.38 -8.89
N ALA A 64 -18.28 4.64 -9.10
CA ALA A 64 -16.98 5.23 -8.78
C ALA A 64 -17.22 6.67 -8.31
N TYR A 65 -16.32 7.17 -7.48
CA TYR A 65 -16.28 8.56 -7.05
C TYR A 65 -15.16 9.27 -7.79
N VAL A 66 -15.48 10.44 -8.35
CA VAL A 66 -14.53 11.33 -9.02
C VAL A 66 -14.81 12.70 -8.44
N ASP A 67 -13.77 13.38 -8.00
CA ASP A 67 -13.88 14.74 -7.51
C ASP A 67 -13.20 15.69 -8.49
N GLU A 68 -13.96 16.67 -8.99
CA GLU A 68 -13.50 17.65 -9.97
C GLU A 68 -12.44 18.59 -9.39
N ASN A 69 -12.38 18.72 -8.05
CA ASN A 69 -11.37 19.53 -7.36
C ASN A 69 -10.06 18.76 -7.10
N CYS A 70 -9.96 17.50 -7.52
CA CYS A 70 -8.72 16.73 -7.46
C CYS A 70 -7.92 16.89 -8.77
N THR A 71 -6.59 16.92 -8.64
CA THR A 71 -5.70 16.81 -9.82
C THR A 71 -5.34 15.34 -10.03
N TYR A 72 -5.56 14.81 -11.23
CA TYR A 72 -5.24 13.42 -11.57
C TYR A 72 -4.14 13.34 -12.62
N PHE A 73 -2.96 12.87 -12.22
CA PHE A 73 -1.90 12.45 -13.13
C PHE A 73 -2.16 11.00 -13.56
N ALA A 74 -2.67 10.82 -14.79
CA ALA A 74 -3.09 9.51 -15.27
C ALA A 74 -2.43 9.05 -16.57
N GLY A 75 -2.17 7.75 -16.70
CA GLY A 75 -1.59 7.18 -17.92
C GLY A 75 -0.13 7.57 -18.10
N LYS A 76 0.21 8.30 -19.17
CA LYS A 76 1.60 8.74 -19.42
C LYS A 76 2.07 9.78 -18.39
N ASP A 77 1.15 10.66 -17.98
CA ASP A 77 1.44 11.74 -17.03
C ASP A 77 1.68 11.22 -15.60
N CYS A 78 1.34 9.96 -15.33
CA CYS A 78 1.61 9.26 -14.06
C CYS A 78 3.11 8.95 -13.86
N VAL A 79 3.89 8.82 -14.94
CA VAL A 79 5.30 8.37 -14.86
C VAL A 79 6.24 9.50 -14.41
N GLU A 80 5.81 10.76 -14.55
CA GLU A 80 6.67 11.94 -14.39
C GLU A 80 6.41 12.74 -13.10
N SER A 81 5.41 12.35 -12.28
CA SER A 81 4.98 13.12 -11.12
C SER A 81 5.20 12.35 -9.81
N TRP A 82 6.27 12.68 -9.10
CA TRP A 82 6.53 12.21 -7.73
C TRP A 82 6.88 13.41 -6.86
N LEU A 83 5.93 13.94 -6.10
CA LEU A 83 6.17 14.97 -5.08
C LEU A 83 5.25 14.73 -3.86
N SER A 84 5.77 15.13 -2.70
CA SER A 84 5.35 15.11 -1.28
C SER A 84 4.17 14.27 -0.73
N SER A 85 4.46 13.55 0.36
CA SER A 85 3.56 12.84 1.30
C SER A 85 2.53 11.91 0.68
N CYS A 86 2.88 10.63 0.67
CA CYS A 86 2.06 9.58 0.07
C CYS A 86 1.52 8.61 1.13
N PHE A 87 0.23 8.29 1.02
CA PHE A 87 -0.39 7.20 1.75
C PHE A 87 -0.23 5.90 0.96
N GLU A 88 0.24 4.84 1.61
CA GLU A 88 0.31 3.49 1.05
C GLU A 88 -0.57 2.56 1.88
N ASP A 89 -1.46 1.85 1.18
CA ASP A 89 -2.17 0.73 1.78
C ASP A 89 -1.13 -0.32 2.19
N ASN A 90 -1.19 -0.80 3.43
CA ASN A 90 -0.20 -1.70 4.06
C ASN A 90 -0.19 -3.15 3.51
N TYR A 91 -0.29 -3.27 2.19
CA TYR A 91 -0.18 -4.51 1.43
C TYR A 91 1.11 -5.24 1.76
N ASP A 92 1.00 -6.57 1.73
CA ASP A 92 2.10 -7.50 1.88
C ASP A 92 3.17 -7.18 0.83
N THR A 93 4.45 -7.15 1.21
CA THR A 93 5.49 -6.82 0.23
C THR A 93 5.46 -7.80 -0.95
N GLY A 94 5.72 -7.27 -2.16
CA GLY A 94 5.58 -7.99 -3.43
C GLY A 94 4.14 -8.06 -3.94
N THR A 95 3.17 -7.51 -3.20
CA THR A 95 1.80 -7.27 -3.65
C THR A 95 1.49 -5.78 -3.74
N GLY A 96 0.33 -5.48 -4.34
CA GLY A 96 -0.10 -4.13 -4.64
C GLY A 96 -0.54 -4.00 -6.08
N ASP A 97 -1.10 -2.85 -6.40
CA ASP A 97 -1.45 -2.41 -7.75
C ASP A 97 -0.24 -1.83 -8.53
N HIS A 98 0.78 -1.40 -7.80
CA HIS A 98 2.01 -0.79 -8.31
C HIS A 98 3.28 -1.30 -7.62
N TYR A 99 4.41 -0.96 -8.23
CA TYR A 99 5.70 -0.84 -7.55
C TYR A 99 5.59 0.27 -6.51
N SER A 100 4.97 -0.09 -5.38
CA SER A 100 4.53 0.82 -4.33
C SER A 100 5.72 1.49 -3.65
N LEU A 101 5.47 2.64 -3.03
CA LEU A 101 6.52 3.33 -2.26
C LEU A 101 7.05 2.45 -1.14
N ARG A 102 6.19 1.60 -0.56
CA ARG A 102 6.60 0.51 0.32
C ARG A 102 7.71 -0.31 -0.32
N GLN A 103 7.45 -0.92 -1.48
CA GLN A 103 8.43 -1.78 -2.18
C GLN A 103 9.69 -1.01 -2.56
N ILE A 104 9.57 0.24 -3.02
CA ILE A 104 10.70 1.11 -3.39
C ILE A 104 11.58 1.43 -2.17
N CYS A 105 10.95 1.74 -1.04
CA CYS A 105 11.63 2.07 0.22
C CYS A 105 11.95 0.84 1.08
N ASP A 106 11.64 -0.38 0.64
CA ASP A 106 11.86 -1.61 1.42
C ASP A 106 13.35 -2.03 1.40
N GLN A 107 14.29 -1.17 1.79
CA GLN A 107 15.73 -1.45 1.64
C GLN A 107 16.33 -2.19 2.85
N PHE A 108 17.35 -3.01 2.65
CA PHE A 108 18.03 -3.75 3.74
C PHE A 108 18.59 -2.88 4.87
N TYR A 109 18.96 -1.63 4.57
CA TYR A 109 19.48 -0.69 5.57
C TYR A 109 18.36 0.02 6.36
N ILE A 110 17.10 -0.11 5.93
CA ILE A 110 15.94 0.41 6.64
C ILE A 110 15.51 -0.64 7.65
N ARG A 111 15.23 -0.20 8.89
CA ARG A 111 14.75 -1.10 9.93
C ARG A 111 13.37 -1.63 9.55
N GLY A 112 13.25 -2.94 9.42
CA GLY A 112 12.02 -3.52 8.87
C GLY A 112 12.02 -3.65 7.35
N GLY A 113 13.12 -3.25 6.69
CA GLY A 113 13.27 -3.28 5.24
C GLY A 113 14.03 -4.50 4.70
N GLY A 114 14.00 -4.69 3.38
CA GLY A 114 14.57 -5.80 2.62
C GLY A 114 13.88 -7.14 2.86
N HIS A 115 14.21 -8.16 2.07
CA HIS A 115 13.77 -9.54 2.34
C HIS A 115 14.89 -10.56 2.23
N SER A 116 14.77 -11.61 3.04
CA SER A 116 15.57 -12.80 2.85
C SER A 116 14.87 -13.74 1.85
N CYS A 117 15.54 -14.01 0.73
CA CYS A 117 15.08 -15.03 -0.21
C CYS A 117 15.53 -16.45 0.14
N PHE A 118 16.18 -16.63 1.29
CA PHE A 118 16.55 -17.96 1.79
C PHE A 118 15.31 -18.71 2.25
N ARG A 119 15.08 -19.90 1.66
CA ARG A 119 13.87 -20.71 1.89
C ARG A 119 13.79 -21.32 3.29
N ASP A 120 14.92 -21.44 3.95
CA ASP A 120 15.11 -21.95 5.31
C ASP A 120 15.15 -20.84 6.37
N SER A 121 14.96 -19.58 5.98
CA SER A 121 14.90 -18.44 6.90
C SER A 121 13.64 -18.45 7.78
N ASP A 122 13.72 -17.74 8.91
CA ASP A 122 12.56 -17.48 9.76
C ASP A 122 11.45 -16.71 9.02
N GLU A 123 11.84 -15.81 8.11
CA GLU A 123 10.91 -15.08 7.26
C GLU A 123 10.11 -16.04 6.36
N ALA A 124 10.80 -16.96 5.67
CA ALA A 124 10.16 -17.98 4.83
C ALA A 124 9.18 -18.85 5.63
N ARG A 125 9.58 -19.25 6.83
CA ARG A 125 8.73 -20.05 7.75
C ARG A 125 7.48 -19.28 8.18
N ILE A 126 7.61 -18.00 8.53
CA ILE A 126 6.47 -17.17 8.96
C ILE A 126 5.51 -16.92 7.79
N ARG A 127 6.02 -16.56 6.61
CA ARG A 127 5.22 -16.33 5.40
C ARG A 127 4.46 -17.60 4.98
N SER A 128 5.12 -18.76 4.99
CA SER A 128 4.49 -20.05 4.69
C SER A 128 3.34 -20.38 5.65
N LYS A 129 3.49 -20.07 6.95
CA LYS A 129 2.40 -20.25 7.93
C LYS A 129 1.22 -19.32 7.62
N ARG A 130 1.48 -18.03 7.34
CA ARG A 130 0.45 -17.04 7.00
C ARG A 130 -0.36 -17.47 5.78
N LYS A 131 0.30 -17.95 4.72
CA LYS A 131 -0.34 -18.40 3.46
C LYS A 131 -1.45 -19.45 3.67
N LYS A 132 -1.33 -20.29 4.70
CA LYS A 132 -2.34 -21.32 5.02
C LYS A 132 -3.66 -20.74 5.52
N PHE A 133 -3.63 -19.54 6.10
CA PHE A 133 -4.80 -18.91 6.72
C PHE A 133 -5.27 -17.69 5.94
N TRP A 134 -4.37 -16.98 5.25
CA TRP A 134 -4.68 -15.75 4.54
C TRP A 134 -4.48 -15.98 3.04
N GLU A 135 -5.60 -16.07 2.32
CA GLU A 135 -5.62 -16.35 0.87
C GLU A 135 -4.69 -15.43 0.06
N LYS A 136 -4.56 -14.16 0.49
CA LYS A 136 -3.79 -13.13 -0.20
C LYS A 136 -2.40 -12.88 0.37
N ALA A 137 -1.98 -13.62 1.39
CA ALA A 137 -0.60 -13.55 1.86
C ALA A 137 0.36 -14.08 0.79
N VAL A 138 1.60 -13.60 0.83
CA VAL A 138 2.64 -13.97 -0.14
C VAL A 138 3.69 -14.86 0.50
N ASP A 139 4.00 -15.97 -0.15
CA ASP A 139 5.10 -16.84 0.23
C ASP A 139 6.44 -16.40 -0.39
N VAL A 140 7.55 -16.99 0.06
CA VAL A 140 8.88 -16.64 -0.46
C VAL A 140 9.07 -17.02 -1.94
N ASN A 141 8.38 -18.03 -2.45
CA ASN A 141 8.48 -18.41 -3.86
C ASN A 141 7.73 -17.44 -4.79
N GLU A 142 6.68 -16.80 -4.28
CA GLU A 142 5.92 -15.77 -4.97
C GLU A 142 6.63 -14.40 -4.92
N LEU A 143 7.31 -14.10 -3.81
CA LEU A 143 8.03 -12.85 -3.58
C LEU A 143 9.39 -12.80 -4.28
N CYS A 144 10.19 -13.87 -4.15
CA CYS A 144 11.58 -13.88 -4.59
C CYS A 144 11.77 -14.44 -6.00
N GLY A 145 12.64 -13.77 -6.75
CA GLY A 145 13.05 -14.13 -8.10
C GLY A 145 14.44 -14.76 -8.18
N PRO A 146 14.94 -14.99 -9.40
CA PRO A 146 16.32 -15.39 -9.64
C PRO A 146 17.32 -14.43 -8.99
N HIS A 147 18.50 -14.93 -8.61
CA HIS A 147 19.56 -14.15 -7.98
C HIS A 147 19.13 -13.41 -6.70
N GLU A 148 18.21 -14.02 -5.94
CA GLU A 148 17.70 -13.46 -4.68
C GLU A 148 17.01 -12.09 -4.86
N ALA A 149 16.42 -11.88 -6.05
CA ALA A 149 15.69 -10.66 -6.36
C ALA A 149 14.37 -10.59 -5.57
N TRP A 150 14.40 -9.92 -4.43
CA TRP A 150 13.22 -9.62 -3.63
C TRP A 150 12.57 -8.28 -3.98
N TRP A 151 13.30 -7.38 -4.64
CA TRP A 151 12.80 -6.06 -4.98
C TRP A 151 11.70 -6.12 -6.04
N GLY A 152 10.76 -5.19 -5.95
CA GLY A 152 9.52 -5.29 -6.71
C GLY A 152 8.80 -6.61 -6.39
N GLY A 153 8.30 -7.30 -7.42
CA GLY A 153 7.84 -8.68 -7.30
C GLY A 153 8.72 -9.62 -8.11
N ARG A 154 9.69 -10.28 -7.48
CA ARG A 154 10.71 -11.15 -8.10
C ARG A 154 11.70 -10.42 -9.03
N GLY A 155 12.05 -9.17 -8.73
CA GLY A 155 12.85 -8.32 -9.62
C GLY A 155 12.04 -7.67 -10.76
N GLU A 156 10.73 -7.87 -10.79
CA GLU A 156 9.82 -7.25 -11.76
C GLU A 156 9.18 -6.02 -11.13
N MET A 157 9.39 -4.85 -11.73
CA MET A 157 8.56 -3.66 -11.54
C MET A 157 7.22 -3.93 -12.23
N ARG A 158 6.17 -4.11 -11.43
CA ARG A 158 4.82 -4.33 -11.93
C ARG A 158 4.08 -3.00 -12.01
N ASP A 159 3.55 -2.67 -13.17
CA ASP A 159 2.67 -1.51 -13.36
C ASP A 159 1.28 -1.95 -13.83
N ASN A 160 0.31 -1.04 -13.65
CA ASN A 160 -1.05 -1.19 -14.12
C ASN A 160 -1.72 -2.50 -13.66
N PHE A 161 -1.85 -2.72 -12.35
CA PHE A 161 -2.54 -3.90 -11.80
C PHE A 161 -1.97 -5.25 -12.28
N ASN A 162 -0.64 -5.38 -12.35
CA ASN A 162 0.08 -6.56 -12.86
C ASN A 162 -0.12 -6.86 -14.37
N HIS A 163 -0.72 -5.94 -15.15
CA HIS A 163 -0.86 -6.14 -16.60
C HIS A 163 0.45 -5.90 -17.36
N SER A 164 1.31 -5.04 -16.81
CA SER A 164 2.63 -4.76 -17.32
C SER A 164 3.68 -5.25 -16.32
N LYS A 165 4.83 -5.71 -16.83
CA LYS A 165 5.96 -6.10 -16.00
C LYS A 165 7.26 -5.73 -16.69
N THR A 166 8.10 -4.98 -15.99
CA THR A 166 9.44 -4.61 -16.46
C THR A 166 10.46 -5.19 -15.50
N ILE A 167 11.42 -5.96 -16.01
CA ILE A 167 12.53 -6.46 -15.18
C ILE A 167 13.45 -5.28 -14.87
N ILE A 168 13.79 -5.11 -13.59
CA ILE A 168 14.73 -4.08 -13.13
C ILE A 168 15.87 -4.71 -12.34
N SER A 169 17.07 -4.17 -12.51
CA SER A 169 18.24 -4.55 -11.72
C SER A 169 18.14 -4.02 -10.29
N TYR A 170 18.93 -4.61 -9.38
CA TYR A 170 19.08 -4.08 -8.01
C TYR A 170 19.58 -2.63 -8.02
N GLY A 171 20.48 -2.28 -8.94
CA GLY A 171 21.02 -0.92 -9.07
C GLY A 171 19.94 0.10 -9.43
N GLU A 172 19.06 -0.22 -10.38
CA GLU A 172 17.92 0.63 -10.75
C GLU A 172 16.92 0.75 -9.61
N HIS A 173 16.58 -0.38 -8.96
CA HIS A 173 15.72 -0.38 -7.78
C HIS A 173 16.27 0.53 -6.67
N PHE A 174 17.56 0.41 -6.37
CA PHE A 174 18.25 1.22 -5.37
C PHE A 174 18.26 2.71 -5.74
N GLN A 175 18.50 3.05 -7.01
CA GLN A 175 18.43 4.44 -7.48
C GLN A 175 17.02 5.02 -7.36
N ASN A 176 15.99 4.26 -7.72
CA ASN A 176 14.60 4.65 -7.53
C ASN A 176 14.29 4.90 -6.04
N SER A 177 14.79 4.03 -5.17
CA SER A 177 14.68 4.20 -3.71
C SER A 177 15.29 5.52 -3.24
N ARG A 178 16.53 5.81 -3.64
CA ARG A 178 17.23 7.05 -3.27
C ARG A 178 16.54 8.30 -3.80
N PHE A 179 15.98 8.22 -5.00
CA PHE A 179 15.20 9.32 -5.56
C PHE A 179 13.95 9.59 -4.72
N VAL A 180 13.17 8.55 -4.42
CA VAL A 180 11.97 8.67 -3.58
C VAL A 180 12.32 9.16 -2.17
N GLU A 181 13.36 8.64 -1.53
CA GLU A 181 13.86 9.14 -0.25
C GLU A 181 14.25 10.62 -0.29
N SER A 182 14.77 11.11 -1.43
CA SER A 182 15.21 12.50 -1.58
C SER A 182 14.06 13.51 -1.67
N ILE A 183 12.86 13.05 -2.04
CA ILE A 183 11.67 13.89 -2.21
C ILE A 183 10.63 13.69 -1.10
N LEU A 184 10.72 12.60 -0.34
CA LEU A 184 9.84 12.32 0.80
C LEU A 184 10.40 12.98 2.06
N ASP A 185 9.62 13.89 2.65
CA ASP A 185 9.92 14.47 3.95
C ASP A 185 9.56 13.51 5.10
N VAL A 186 8.36 12.91 5.01
CA VAL A 186 7.87 11.91 5.98
C VAL A 186 7.18 10.77 5.24
N TYR A 187 7.57 9.54 5.56
CA TYR A 187 6.86 8.32 5.18
C TYR A 187 6.24 7.68 6.42
N TRP A 188 4.94 7.36 6.36
CA TRP A 188 4.24 6.73 7.46
C TRP A 188 3.27 5.66 6.94
N GLU A 189 3.19 4.55 7.66
CA GLU A 189 2.21 3.50 7.42
C GLU A 189 1.31 3.34 8.63
N LEU A 190 0.00 3.22 8.38
CA LEU A 190 -0.93 3.00 9.47
C LEU A 190 -0.96 1.52 9.89
N PRO A 191 -0.88 1.24 11.21
CA PRO A 191 -1.25 -0.08 11.70
C PRO A 191 -2.68 -0.39 11.25
N PRO A 192 -3.00 -1.66 11.00
CA PRO A 192 -4.38 -2.07 10.91
C PRO A 192 -5.15 -1.65 12.17
N THR A 193 -6.41 -1.27 12.01
CA THR A 193 -7.25 -0.93 13.17
C THR A 193 -7.44 -2.18 14.03
N ALA A 194 -7.57 -3.37 13.41
CA ALA A 194 -7.66 -4.61 14.15
C ALA A 194 -6.96 -5.81 13.49
N GLY A 195 -6.70 -6.80 14.33
CA GLY A 195 -6.03 -8.03 13.95
C GLY A 195 -6.77 -8.81 12.85
N PRO A 196 -6.05 -9.53 11.99
CA PRO A 196 -6.63 -10.34 10.91
C PRO A 196 -7.71 -11.34 11.35
N SER A 197 -7.65 -11.85 12.59
CA SER A 197 -8.68 -12.73 13.15
C SER A 197 -9.99 -12.01 13.47
N LEU A 198 -9.97 -10.67 13.55
CA LEU A 198 -11.11 -9.82 13.87
C LEU A 198 -11.75 -9.20 12.62
N THR A 199 -10.95 -8.80 11.63
CA THR A 199 -11.45 -8.07 10.44
C THR A 199 -11.42 -8.89 9.16
N HIS A 200 -10.96 -10.15 9.22
CA HIS A 200 -10.75 -11.01 8.06
C HIS A 200 -9.84 -10.42 6.98
N GLN A 201 -9.03 -9.40 7.31
CA GLN A 201 -8.04 -8.89 6.37
C GLN A 201 -6.99 -9.96 6.07
N THR A 202 -6.54 -10.03 4.83
CA THR A 202 -5.60 -11.07 4.36
C THR A 202 -4.35 -10.49 3.72
N ARG A 203 -4.19 -9.16 3.76
CA ARG A 203 -3.17 -8.42 2.99
C ARG A 203 -2.11 -7.72 3.84
N TYR A 204 -2.31 -7.61 5.14
CA TYR A 204 -1.34 -6.98 6.04
C TYR A 204 -0.06 -7.82 6.19
N ASP A 205 1.13 -7.18 6.29
CA ASP A 205 2.38 -7.85 6.67
C ASP A 205 2.72 -7.62 8.17
N PRO A 206 2.44 -8.57 9.08
CA PRO A 206 2.73 -8.45 10.50
C PRO A 206 4.22 -8.41 10.84
N GLY A 207 5.09 -8.84 9.91
CA GLY A 207 6.53 -8.80 10.13
C GLY A 207 7.10 -7.39 10.00
N ARG A 208 6.41 -6.50 9.27
CA ARG A 208 6.99 -5.24 8.78
C ARG A 208 6.08 -4.03 8.97
N ALA A 209 4.76 -4.19 9.06
CA ALA A 209 3.87 -3.09 9.42
C ALA A 209 3.66 -3.05 10.95
N PRO A 210 3.35 -1.87 11.53
CA PRO A 210 3.10 -1.76 12.97
C PRO A 210 1.97 -2.71 13.41
N ARG A 211 2.02 -3.14 14.67
CA ARG A 211 1.02 -4.07 15.21
C ARG A 211 -0.38 -3.46 15.15
N PRO A 212 -1.43 -4.27 14.95
CA PRO A 212 -2.79 -3.76 14.94
C PRO A 212 -3.12 -3.04 16.26
N ILE A 213 -3.94 -1.98 16.19
CA ILE A 213 -4.38 -1.23 17.38
C ILE A 213 -5.16 -2.16 18.32
N VAL A 214 -6.06 -2.98 17.76
CA VAL A 214 -6.73 -4.06 18.48
C VAL A 214 -6.13 -5.40 18.05
N GLU A 215 -5.30 -5.99 18.90
CA GLU A 215 -4.63 -7.27 18.60
C GLU A 215 -5.63 -8.45 18.51
N ASP A 216 -5.20 -9.52 17.84
CA ASP A 216 -5.95 -10.77 17.77
C ASP A 216 -6.30 -11.29 19.18
N GLY A 217 -7.49 -11.87 19.33
CA GLY A 217 -8.00 -12.35 20.62
C GLY A 217 -8.76 -11.30 21.46
N TRP A 218 -8.74 -10.02 21.08
CA TRP A 218 -9.45 -8.95 21.79
C TRP A 218 -10.90 -8.75 21.31
N TYR A 219 -11.60 -9.86 21.01
CA TYR A 219 -12.96 -9.86 20.44
C TYR A 219 -13.96 -9.00 21.22
N ARG A 220 -13.91 -9.03 22.56
CA ARG A 220 -14.82 -8.23 23.39
C ARG A 220 -14.57 -6.73 23.28
N LEU A 221 -13.32 -6.31 23.16
CA LEU A 221 -13.00 -4.89 22.96
C LEU A 221 -13.46 -4.46 21.57
N PHE A 222 -13.14 -5.25 20.54
CA PHE A 222 -13.53 -5.00 19.15
C PHE A 222 -15.06 -4.81 19.00
N GLN A 223 -15.87 -5.65 19.66
CA GLN A 223 -17.33 -5.49 19.69
C GLN A 223 -17.80 -4.25 20.47
N ARG A 224 -17.16 -3.93 21.59
CA ARG A 224 -17.55 -2.79 22.46
C ARG A 224 -17.32 -1.43 21.80
N ILE A 225 -16.29 -1.31 20.97
CA ILE A 225 -16.01 -0.09 20.20
C ILE A 225 -16.89 0.04 18.95
N GLY A 226 -17.84 -0.89 18.74
CA GLY A 226 -18.85 -0.79 17.69
C GLY A 226 -18.42 -1.36 16.34
N PHE A 227 -17.24 -1.97 16.24
CA PHE A 227 -16.85 -2.71 15.05
C PHE A 227 -17.53 -4.08 15.02
N ARG A 228 -17.97 -4.52 13.84
CA ARG A 228 -18.64 -5.81 13.59
C ARG A 228 -17.95 -6.54 12.46
#